data_AF-A0A9E2JQP1-F1
#
_entry.id   AF-A0A9E2JQP1-F1
#
_cell.length_a   1.000
_cell.length_b   1.000
_cell.length_c   1.000
_cell.angle_alpha   90.00
_cell.angle_beta   90.00
_cell.angle_gamma   90.00
#
_symmetry.space_group_name_H-M   'P 1'
#
loop_
_entity.id
_entity.type
_entity.pdbx_description
1 polymer ?
#
loop_
_entity_poly.entity_id
_entity_poly.type
_entity_poly.pdbx_seq_one_letter_code
_entity_poly.pdbx_strand_id
1 'polypeptide(L)'
;MSKEKANNTFRNQLWRHFRIDLNLHVMRHLAGKIILDQDPSAMELVRILLDHRRIETTQSYYAEVNAIIAQHRYLHLLERSQRSVLAKVNFNIVEDHACRNTG
;
A
#
# COMPACT_ATOMS: atom_id res chain seq x y z
N MET A 1 -33.01 -6.02 -11.60
CA MET A 1 -32.16 -6.15 -12.82
C MET A 1 -31.43 -7.49 -12.75
N SER A 2 -31.50 -8.32 -13.80
CA SER A 2 -30.64 -9.51 -13.88
C SER A 2 -29.16 -9.09 -13.89
N LYS A 3 -28.30 -9.81 -13.17
CA LYS A 3 -26.84 -9.55 -13.06
C LYS A 3 -26.18 -9.45 -14.44
N GLU A 4 -26.67 -10.24 -15.39
CA GLU A 4 -26.20 -10.28 -16.77
C GLU A 4 -26.49 -8.98 -17.53
N LYS A 5 -27.68 -8.41 -17.33
CA LYS A 5 -28.09 -7.14 -17.94
C LYS A 5 -27.20 -5.99 -17.44
N ALA A 6 -26.86 -5.98 -16.16
CA ALA A 6 -25.96 -4.99 -15.57
C ALA A 6 -24.53 -5.09 -16.15
N ASN A 7 -23.99 -6.31 -16.29
CA ASN A 7 -22.68 -6.53 -16.87
C ASN A 7 -22.60 -6.09 -18.33
N ASN A 8 -23.62 -6.42 -19.13
CA ASN A 8 -23.67 -6.05 -20.54
C ASN A 8 -23.78 -4.54 -20.73
N THR A 9 -24.61 -3.85 -19.93
CA THR A 9 -24.67 -2.38 -19.94
C THR A 9 -23.33 -1.76 -19.58
N PHE A 10 -22.66 -2.26 -18.55
CA PHE A 10 -21.34 -1.77 -18.13
C PHE A 10 -20.27 -1.97 -19.20
N ARG A 11 -20.19 -3.16 -19.80
CA ARG A 11 -19.27 -3.48 -20.90
C ARG A 11 -19.50 -2.55 -22.10
N ASN A 12 -20.76 -2.36 -22.50
CA ASN A 12 -21.11 -1.48 -23.61
C ASN A 12 -20.71 -0.03 -23.35
N GLN A 13 -20.88 0.46 -22.12
CA GLN A 13 -20.50 1.81 -21.74
C GLN A 13 -18.97 1.99 -21.74
N LEU A 14 -18.23 1.05 -21.15
CA LEU A 14 -16.76 1.06 -21.18
C LEU A 14 -16.21 1.01 -22.61
N TRP A 15 -16.77 0.16 -23.46
CA TRP A 15 -16.37 0.09 -24.86
C TRP A 15 -16.62 1.41 -25.58
N ARG A 16 -17.78 2.04 -25.36
CA ARG A 16 -18.17 3.30 -26.01
C ARG A 16 -17.30 4.48 -25.62
N HIS A 17 -16.89 4.59 -24.37
CA HIS A 17 -16.13 5.74 -23.86
C HIS A 17 -14.62 5.52 -23.86
N PHE A 18 -14.16 4.31 -23.53
CA PHE A 18 -12.75 4.03 -23.27
C PHE A 18 -12.16 2.98 -24.22
N ARG A 19 -12.99 2.29 -25.03
CA ARG A 19 -12.58 1.16 -25.89
C ARG A 19 -11.89 0.03 -25.09
N ILE A 20 -12.25 -0.09 -23.82
CA ILE A 20 -11.75 -1.14 -22.94
C ILE A 20 -12.83 -2.20 -22.82
N ASP A 21 -12.44 -3.47 -22.97
CA ASP A 21 -13.32 -4.58 -22.71
C ASP A 21 -13.14 -5.11 -21.27
N LEU A 22 -14.04 -4.73 -20.35
CA LEU A 22 -13.95 -5.11 -18.94
C LEU A 22 -15.31 -5.55 -18.38
N ASN A 23 -15.34 -6.72 -17.74
CA ASN A 23 -16.52 -7.25 -17.07
C ASN A 23 -16.61 -6.70 -15.63
N LEU A 24 -17.83 -6.55 -15.10
CA LEU A 24 -18.10 -6.18 -13.70
C LEU A 24 -17.32 -7.03 -12.68
N HIS A 25 -17.13 -8.32 -12.93
CA HIS A 25 -16.33 -9.21 -12.09
C HIS A 25 -14.86 -8.78 -12.05
N VAL A 26 -14.27 -8.49 -13.21
CA VAL A 26 -12.89 -8.03 -13.32
C VAL A 26 -12.74 -6.64 -12.68
N MET A 27 -13.72 -5.76 -12.87
CA MET A 27 -13.73 -4.43 -12.24
C MET A 27 -13.72 -4.53 -10.71
N ARG A 28 -14.47 -5.49 -10.14
CA ARG A 28 -14.49 -5.73 -8.70
C ARG A 28 -13.12 -6.18 -8.17
N HIS A 29 -12.43 -7.08 -8.88
CA HIS A 29 -11.06 -7.47 -8.54
C HIS A 29 -10.06 -6.31 -8.67
N LEU A 30 -10.19 -5.51 -9.72
CA LEU A 30 -9.36 -4.32 -9.94
C LEU A 30 -9.52 -3.30 -8.80
N ALA A 31 -10.75 -3.04 -8.38
CA ALA A 31 -11.03 -2.15 -7.24
C ALA A 31 -10.40 -2.67 -5.94
N GLY A 32 -10.51 -3.98 -5.68
CA GLY A 32 -9.85 -4.61 -4.53
C GLY A 32 -8.33 -4.43 -4.55
N LYS A 33 -7.69 -4.62 -5.71
CA LYS A 33 -6.25 -4.40 -5.86
C LYS A 33 -5.85 -2.95 -5.60
N ILE A 34 -6.55 -1.99 -6.21
CA ILE A 34 -6.26 -0.55 -6.03
C ILE A 34 -6.37 -0.13 -4.56
N ILE A 35 -7.38 -0.62 -3.84
CA ILE A 35 -7.56 -0.31 -2.41
C ILE A 35 -6.38 -0.84 -1.59
N LEU A 36 -5.92 -2.07 -1.86
CA LEU A 36 -4.79 -2.66 -1.13
C LEU A 36 -3.44 -2.02 -1.50
N ASP A 37 -3.27 -1.63 -2.77
CA ASP A 37 -2.08 -0.89 -3.21
C ASP A 37 -1.98 0.47 -2.51
N GLN A 38 -3.11 1.07 -2.12
CA GLN A 38 -3.16 2.34 -1.38
C GLN A 38 -3.02 2.16 0.13
N ASP A 39 -3.79 1.24 0.72
CA ASP A 39 -3.69 0.89 2.14
C ASP A 39 -3.73 -0.63 2.34
N PRO A 40 -2.58 -1.26 2.62
CA PRO A 40 -2.50 -2.68 2.90
C PRO A 40 -3.28 -3.11 4.15
N SER A 41 -3.64 -2.15 5.01
CA SER A 41 -4.40 -2.39 6.24
C SER A 41 -5.88 -2.65 5.96
N ALA A 42 -6.38 -2.27 4.78
CA ALA A 42 -7.79 -2.34 4.38
C ALA A 42 -8.24 -3.74 3.89
N MET A 43 -7.54 -4.81 4.29
CA MET A 43 -7.84 -6.19 3.89
C MET A 43 -9.28 -6.62 4.19
N GLU A 44 -9.83 -6.19 5.33
CA GLU A 44 -11.21 -6.50 5.72
C GLU A 44 -12.24 -5.78 4.82
N LEU A 45 -11.93 -4.56 4.40
CA LEU A 45 -12.76 -3.79 3.48
C LEU A 45 -12.82 -4.47 2.10
N VAL A 46 -11.67 -4.96 1.62
CA VAL A 46 -11.58 -5.67 0.33
C VAL A 46 -12.25 -7.03 0.38
N ARG A 47 -12.24 -7.71 1.54
CA ARG A 47 -13.01 -8.94 1.76
C ARG A 47 -14.52 -8.72 1.59
N ILE A 48 -15.06 -7.64 2.16
CA ILE A 48 -16.49 -7.28 2.01
C ILE A 48 -16.79 -6.90 0.55
N LEU A 49 -15.91 -6.12 -0.09
CA LEU A 49 -16.09 -5.67 -1.47
C LEU A 49 -16.11 -6.81 -2.49
N LEU A 50 -15.26 -7.82 -2.28
CA LEU A 50 -15.13 -8.98 -3.16
C LEU A 50 -16.20 -10.05 -2.93
N ASP A 51 -16.96 -9.96 -1.83
CA ASP A 51 -17.95 -10.97 -1.42
C ASP A 51 -17.38 -12.41 -1.43
N HIS A 52 -16.08 -12.55 -1.18
CA HIS A 52 -15.41 -13.83 -1.16
C HIS A 52 -15.71 -14.54 0.16
N ARG A 53 -16.47 -15.65 0.11
CA ARG A 53 -16.63 -16.58 1.25
C ARG A 53 -15.31 -17.24 1.69
N ARG A 54 -14.27 -17.25 0.84
CA ARG A 54 -12.95 -17.82 1.15
C ARG A 54 -11.88 -16.74 1.16
N ILE A 55 -11.29 -16.56 2.33
CA ILE A 55 -10.23 -15.58 2.62
C ILE A 55 -8.88 -16.04 2.04
N GLU A 56 -8.69 -17.35 1.90
CA GLU A 56 -7.39 -18.00 1.66
C GLU A 56 -6.66 -17.52 0.39
N THR A 57 -7.37 -17.35 -0.73
CA THR A 57 -6.76 -16.92 -2.00
C THR A 57 -6.42 -15.44 -2.02
N THR A 58 -7.15 -14.62 -1.25
CA THR A 58 -6.87 -13.18 -1.10
C THR A 58 -5.76 -12.97 -0.07
N GLN A 59 -5.77 -13.70 1.04
CA GLN A 59 -4.74 -13.60 2.07
C GLN A 59 -3.36 -14.04 1.56
N SER A 60 -3.26 -15.16 0.84
CA SER A 60 -1.93 -15.67 0.45
C SER A 60 -1.23 -14.79 -0.58
N TYR A 61 -1.98 -14.22 -1.55
CA TYR A 61 -1.43 -13.30 -2.54
C TYR A 61 -1.02 -11.95 -1.94
N TYR A 62 -1.78 -11.46 -0.94
CA TYR A 62 -1.54 -10.13 -0.36
C TYR A 62 -0.72 -10.15 0.94
N ALA A 63 -0.52 -11.30 1.59
CA ALA A 63 0.31 -11.39 2.80
C ALA A 63 1.78 -11.03 2.53
N GLU A 64 2.33 -11.48 1.40
CA GLU A 64 3.71 -11.15 1.00
C GLU A 64 3.86 -9.65 0.69
N VAL A 65 2.92 -9.11 -0.09
CA VAL A 65 2.92 -7.68 -0.46
C VAL A 65 2.74 -6.79 0.77
N ASN A 66 1.85 -7.18 1.69
CA ASN A 66 1.58 -6.43 2.91
C ASN A 66 2.80 -6.43 3.85
N ALA A 67 3.54 -7.55 3.96
CA ALA A 67 4.75 -7.60 4.75
C ALA A 67 5.83 -6.61 4.27
N ILE A 68 6.04 -6.52 2.95
CA ILE A 68 7.00 -5.60 2.35
C ILE A 68 6.59 -4.14 2.60
N ILE A 69 5.31 -3.81 2.38
CA ILE A 69 4.83 -2.43 2.57
C ILE A 69 4.84 -2.05 4.06
N ALA A 70 4.48 -2.97 4.95
CA ALA A 70 4.54 -2.75 6.40
C ALA A 70 5.98 -2.50 6.88
N GLN A 71 6.96 -3.25 6.36
CA GLN A 71 8.38 -3.01 6.65
C GLN A 71 8.82 -1.62 6.17
N HIS A 72 8.47 -1.23 4.93
CA HIS A 72 8.78 0.10 4.41
C HIS A 72 8.17 1.22 5.27
N ARG A 73 6.90 1.08 5.68
CA ARG A 73 6.21 2.04 6.55
C ARG A 73 6.88 2.14 7.92
N TYR A 74 7.28 1.01 8.50
CA TYR A 74 7.98 0.95 9.78
C TYR A 74 9.34 1.67 9.71
N LEU A 75 10.15 1.39 8.69
CA LEU A 75 11.42 2.08 8.47
C LEU A 75 11.25 3.59 8.32
N HIS A 76 10.25 4.02 7.55
CA HIS A 76 9.95 5.44 7.38
C HIS A 76 9.55 6.12 8.71
N LEU A 77 8.78 5.44 9.57
CA LEU A 77 8.44 5.95 10.90
C LEU A 77 9.66 6.03 11.82
N LEU A 78 10.56 5.05 11.75
CA LEU A 78 11.81 5.06 12.50
C LEU A 78 12.74 6.20 12.06
N GLU A 79 12.92 6.43 10.76
CA GLU A 79 13.73 7.56 10.29
C GLU A 79 13.17 8.90 10.78
N ARG A 80 11.85 9.04 10.76
CA ARG A 80 11.18 10.26 11.24
C ARG A 80 11.39 10.46 12.73
N SER A 81 11.31 9.40 13.54
CA SER A 81 11.55 9.48 14.98
C SER A 81 13.02 9.75 15.28
N GLN A 82 13.96 9.09 14.59
CA GLN A 82 15.40 9.33 14.71
C GLN A 82 15.76 10.78 14.41
N ARG A 83 15.25 11.36 13.31
CA ARG A 83 15.49 12.77 12.97
C ARG A 83 14.99 13.72 14.06
N SER A 84 13.83 13.44 14.65
CA SER A 84 13.26 14.23 15.74
C SER A 84 14.13 14.18 17.00
N VAL A 85 14.68 13.01 17.32
CA VAL A 85 15.58 12.83 18.47
C VAL A 85 16.92 13.52 18.22
N LEU A 86 17.56 13.26 17.06
CA LEU A 86 18.85 13.87 16.71
C LEU A 86 18.77 15.41 16.67
N ALA A 87 17.67 15.99 16.22
CA ALA A 87 17.46 17.43 16.23
C ALA A 87 17.39 18.04 17.64
N LYS A 88 17.06 17.24 18.66
CA LYS A 88 17.02 17.68 20.06
C LYS A 88 18.34 17.46 20.80
N VAL A 89 19.24 16.66 20.24
CA VAL A 89 20.54 16.39 20.84
C VAL A 89 21.51 17.48 20.40
N ASN A 90 22.00 18.25 21.36
CA ASN A 90 23.03 19.25 21.10
C ASN A 90 24.39 18.53 21.11
N PHE A 91 24.96 18.30 19.91
CA PHE A 91 26.28 17.70 19.80
C PHE A 91 27.34 18.78 20.02
N ASN A 92 27.95 18.78 21.20
CA ASN A 92 29.18 19.54 21.42
C ASN A 92 30.33 18.75 20.80
N ILE A 93 30.83 19.25 19.67
CA ILE A 93 32.09 18.77 19.11
C ILE A 93 33.18 19.26 20.06
N VAL A 94 33.69 18.36 20.89
CA VAL A 94 34.88 18.62 21.70
C VAL A 94 36.07 18.44 20.76
N GLU A 95 36.58 19.54 20.21
CA GLU A 95 37.89 19.51 19.56
C GLU A 95 38.96 19.30 20.64
N ASP A 96 39.50 18.09 20.69
CA ASP A 96 40.66 17.79 21.53
C ASP A 96 41.91 18.41 20.89
N HIS A 97 42.33 19.57 21.41
CA HIS A 97 43.55 20.25 20.97
C HIS A 97 44.84 19.57 21.47
N ALA A 98 44.76 18.45 22.19
CA ALA A 98 45.93 17.77 22.74
C ALA A 98 46.85 17.12 21.68
N CYS A 99 46.40 16.95 20.43
CA CYS A 99 47.18 16.28 19.38
C CYS A 99 47.89 17.23 18.39
N ARG A 100 47.88 18.56 18.61
CA ARG A 100 48.51 19.54 17.68
C ARG A 100 49.97 19.92 17.98
N ASN A 101 50.59 19.40 19.05
CA ASN A 101 51.99 19.73 19.38
C ASN A 101 52.81 18.49 19.77
N THR A 102 53.15 17.65 18.79
CA THR A 102 54.36 16.81 18.82
C THR A 102 54.78 16.53 17.38
N GLY A 103 55.81 17.24 16.89
CA GLY A 103 56.45 17.01 15.59
C GLY A 103 56.81 18.30 14.88
#